data_AF-A0A6P0LJQ8-F1
#
_entry.id   AF-A0A6P0LJQ8-F1
#
_cell.length_a   1.000
_cell.length_b   1.000
_cell.length_c   1.000
_cell.angle_alpha   90.00
_cell.angle_beta   90.00
_cell.angle_gamma   90.00
#
_symmetry.space_group_name_H-M   'P 1'
#
loop_
_entity.id
_entity.type
_entity.pdbx_description
1 polymer ?
#
loop_
_entity_poly.entity_id
_entity_poly.type
_entity_poly.pdbx_seq_one_letter_code
_entity_poly.pdbx_strand_id
1 'polypeptide(L)'
;MNDKHQELIPTPENYSLLTDLYQLTMTACYSGEGLAQKPASFELFARRLPNGFGYLIAMGLAQVLDYLEQFRFSPQALEALQQTEIFQGAPEQFWSLLAEGSFTGDVWAVPEGTAIFANEPLLRVDAPLWQAQIVETYLLNTINYQTLIATKAARLRDVAGAEASLLEFGTRRAFSPQASLWAARAAIAAGLDGTSNVLAAVKLGCQPKGTMAHALVMAITAVSGSEHDAF
;
A
#
# COMPACT_ATOMS: atom_id res chain seq x y z
N MET A 1 23.49 -4.12 23.65
CA MET A 1 22.39 -4.08 22.67
C MET A 1 21.14 -3.79 23.46
N ASN A 2 20.57 -2.59 23.30
CA ASN A 2 19.38 -2.20 24.07
C ASN A 2 18.21 -3.08 23.62
N ASP A 3 17.65 -3.81 24.58
CA ASP A 3 16.53 -4.73 24.44
C ASP A 3 15.21 -3.95 24.27
N LYS A 4 15.18 -3.02 23.31
CA LYS A 4 13.96 -2.34 22.91
C LYS A 4 13.26 -3.25 21.92
N HIS A 5 12.10 -3.76 22.31
CA HIS A 5 11.17 -4.49 21.45
C HIS A 5 11.09 -3.83 20.07
N GLN A 6 11.56 -4.52 19.03
CA GLN A 6 11.59 -3.99 17.67
C GLN A 6 10.22 -4.16 17.03
N GLU A 7 9.35 -3.17 17.21
CA GLU A 7 8.08 -3.12 16.50
C GLU A 7 8.31 -2.60 15.07
N LEU A 8 8.06 -3.47 14.08
CA LEU A 8 8.23 -3.18 12.65
C LEU A 8 6.89 -3.15 11.90
N ILE A 9 5.78 -3.04 12.63
CA ILE A 9 4.44 -2.90 12.05
C ILE A 9 4.15 -1.40 11.94
N PRO A 10 4.08 -0.82 10.73
CA PRO A 10 3.82 0.60 10.59
C PRO A 10 2.40 0.96 11.05
N THR A 11 2.30 1.99 11.88
CA THR A 11 1.05 2.67 12.22
C THR A 11 0.94 4.00 11.46
N PRO A 12 -0.23 4.65 11.43
CA PRO A 12 -0.36 5.97 10.81
C PRO A 12 0.65 7.01 11.30
N GLU A 13 1.06 6.96 12.57
CA GLU A 13 2.07 7.85 13.14
C GLU A 13 3.47 7.65 12.52
N ASN A 14 3.70 6.52 11.86
CA ASN A 14 4.97 6.18 11.20
C ASN A 14 4.96 6.48 9.69
N TYR A 15 3.82 6.85 9.11
CA TYR A 15 3.66 6.99 7.66
C TYR A 15 4.61 8.01 7.01
N SER A 16 4.93 9.09 7.71
CA SER A 16 5.89 10.11 7.25
C SER A 16 7.34 9.60 7.16
N LEU A 17 7.68 8.54 7.90
CA LEU A 17 8.98 7.86 7.82
C LEU A 17 8.97 6.62 6.92
N LEU A 18 7.80 6.20 6.41
CA LEU A 18 7.69 5.13 5.44
C LEU A 18 8.04 5.65 4.04
N THR A 19 9.29 6.06 3.89
CA THR A 19 9.85 6.68 2.70
C THR A 19 11.31 6.29 2.52
N ASP A 20 11.83 6.42 1.30
CA ASP A 20 13.25 6.29 1.06
C ASP A 20 14.01 7.52 1.60
N LEU A 21 15.22 7.31 2.13
CA LEU A 21 16.05 8.37 2.72
C LEU A 21 16.26 9.56 1.78
N TYR A 22 16.40 9.30 0.47
CA TYR A 22 16.69 10.35 -0.50
C TYR A 22 15.57 11.42 -0.57
N GLN A 23 14.34 11.05 -0.23
CA GLN A 23 13.21 11.97 -0.19
C GLN A 23 13.41 13.06 0.88
N LEU A 24 13.90 12.65 2.05
CA LEU A 24 14.21 13.55 3.16
C LEU A 24 15.46 14.39 2.86
N THR A 25 16.50 13.79 2.28
CA THR A 25 17.72 14.55 1.94
C THR A 25 17.47 15.59 0.86
N MET A 26 16.66 15.28 -0.17
CA MET A 26 16.26 16.28 -1.17
C MET A 26 15.38 17.36 -0.56
N THR A 27 14.48 17.01 0.36
CA THR A 27 13.67 18.00 1.11
C THR A 27 14.58 18.96 1.89
N ALA A 28 15.63 18.47 2.54
CA ALA A 28 16.61 19.32 3.21
C ALA A 28 17.34 20.26 2.23
N CYS A 29 17.75 19.76 1.05
CA CYS A 29 18.33 20.59 -0.01
C CYS A 29 17.34 21.64 -0.52
N TYR A 30 16.08 21.27 -0.78
CA TYR A 30 15.05 22.20 -1.22
C TYR A 30 14.80 23.30 -0.20
N SER A 31 14.85 23.00 1.09
CA SER A 31 14.75 24.01 2.15
C SER A 31 15.94 24.98 2.12
N GLY A 32 17.16 24.49 1.94
CA GLY A 32 18.38 25.31 1.86
C GLY A 32 18.42 26.22 0.63
N GLU A 33 17.93 25.72 -0.50
CA GLU A 33 17.87 26.45 -1.78
C GLU A 33 16.61 27.32 -1.93
N GLY A 34 15.71 27.35 -0.94
CA GLY A 34 14.45 28.09 -1.02
C GLY A 34 13.48 27.57 -2.08
N LEU A 35 13.58 26.29 -2.45
CA LEU A 35 12.76 25.62 -3.46
C LEU A 35 11.58 24.84 -2.87
N ALA A 36 11.60 24.54 -1.56
CA ALA A 36 10.64 23.63 -0.94
C ALA A 36 9.17 23.98 -1.24
N GLN A 37 8.82 25.28 -1.21
CA GLN A 37 7.45 25.76 -1.42
C GLN A 37 7.10 26.04 -2.89
N LYS A 38 8.01 25.78 -3.84
CA LYS A 38 7.71 25.96 -5.27
C LYS A 38 6.62 24.97 -5.70
N PRO A 39 5.64 25.38 -6.52
CA PRO A 39 4.64 24.46 -7.04
C PRO A 39 5.32 23.42 -7.95
N ALA A 40 4.94 22.16 -7.78
CA ALA A 40 5.43 21.06 -8.59
C ALA A 40 4.28 20.10 -8.94
N SER A 41 4.43 19.43 -10.08
CA SER A 41 3.49 18.41 -10.56
C SER A 41 4.24 17.12 -10.82
N PHE A 42 3.81 16.03 -10.20
CA PHE A 42 4.40 14.69 -10.31
C PHE A 42 3.35 13.74 -10.87
N GLU A 43 3.70 12.99 -11.92
CA GLU A 43 2.82 12.01 -12.56
C GLU A 43 3.35 10.59 -12.35
N LEU A 44 2.48 9.71 -11.85
CA LEU A 44 2.73 8.29 -11.70
C LEU A 44 2.15 7.55 -12.91
N PHE A 45 3.00 6.85 -13.64
CA PHE A 45 2.61 6.01 -14.77
C PHE A 45 3.51 4.78 -14.92
N ALA A 46 2.98 3.73 -15.56
CA ALA A 46 3.77 2.56 -15.91
C ALA A 46 4.50 2.79 -17.24
N ARG A 47 5.81 2.56 -17.30
CA ARG A 47 6.58 2.68 -18.57
C ARG A 47 6.41 1.48 -19.49
N ARG A 48 6.20 0.30 -18.91
CA ARG A 48 6.07 -0.98 -19.60
C ARG A 48 5.04 -1.84 -18.89
N LEU A 49 4.28 -2.58 -19.68
CA LEU A 49 3.39 -3.61 -19.17
C LEU A 49 4.17 -4.91 -18.90
N PRO A 50 3.72 -5.76 -17.95
CA PRO A 50 4.27 -7.10 -17.80
C PRO A 50 4.13 -7.91 -19.09
N ASN A 51 5.07 -8.82 -19.35
CA ASN A 51 5.05 -9.65 -20.55
C ASN A 51 3.73 -10.42 -20.69
N GLY A 52 3.08 -10.28 -21.84
CA GLY A 52 1.80 -10.95 -22.13
C GLY A 52 0.59 -10.31 -21.45
N PHE A 53 0.67 -9.04 -21.04
CA PHE A 53 -0.46 -8.22 -20.58
C PHE A 53 -0.70 -7.06 -21.55
N GLY A 54 -1.98 -6.81 -21.88
CA GLY A 54 -2.40 -5.72 -22.77
C GLY A 54 -2.85 -4.45 -22.03
N TYR A 55 -3.11 -4.55 -20.72
CA TYR A 55 -3.56 -3.46 -19.86
C TYR A 55 -3.15 -3.74 -18.40
N LEU A 56 -3.26 -2.73 -17.54
CA LEU A 56 -3.31 -2.87 -16.07
C LEU A 56 -4.68 -2.38 -15.56
N ILE A 57 -5.05 -2.74 -14.34
CA ILE A 57 -6.25 -2.23 -13.67
C ILE A 57 -5.84 -1.26 -12.57
N ALA A 58 -6.24 0.01 -12.69
CA ALA A 58 -6.01 1.05 -11.70
C ALA A 58 -6.55 0.61 -10.33
N MET A 59 -5.67 0.54 -9.32
CA MET A 59 -6.07 0.17 -7.96
C MET A 59 -5.07 0.70 -6.92
N GLY A 60 -5.60 1.11 -5.77
CA GLY A 60 -4.87 1.59 -4.59
C GLY A 60 -5.16 3.04 -4.19
N LEU A 61 -6.00 3.76 -4.95
CA LEU A 61 -6.31 5.17 -4.70
C LEU A 61 -6.91 5.39 -3.30
N ALA A 62 -7.78 4.50 -2.83
CA ALA A 62 -8.39 4.65 -1.49
C ALA A 62 -7.32 4.72 -0.39
N GLN A 63 -6.32 3.83 -0.42
CA GLN A 63 -5.25 3.81 0.57
C GLN A 63 -4.26 4.97 0.40
N VAL A 64 -4.10 5.47 -0.83
CA VAL A 64 -3.34 6.70 -1.09
C VAL A 64 -4.01 7.89 -0.39
N LEU A 65 -5.32 8.04 -0.52
CA LEU A 65 -6.06 9.12 0.13
C LEU A 65 -5.99 9.00 1.66
N ASP A 66 -6.22 7.79 2.21
CA ASP A 66 -6.08 7.54 3.65
C ASP A 66 -4.70 7.98 4.19
N TYR A 67 -3.63 7.71 3.43
CA TYR A 67 -2.26 8.11 3.78
C TYR A 67 -2.06 9.62 3.72
N LEU A 68 -2.50 10.28 2.65
CA LEU A 68 -2.32 11.72 2.46
C LEU A 68 -3.08 12.54 3.51
N GLU A 69 -4.28 12.11 3.87
CA GLU A 69 -5.07 12.73 4.94
C GLU A 69 -4.37 12.65 6.31
N GLN A 70 -3.65 11.55 6.57
CA GLN A 70 -2.94 11.30 7.83
C GLN A 70 -1.47 11.74 7.79
N PHE A 71 -0.97 12.22 6.65
CA PHE A 71 0.45 12.50 6.45
C PHE A 71 0.95 13.64 7.34
N ARG A 72 1.63 13.31 8.44
CA ARG A 72 2.26 14.28 9.36
C ARG A 72 3.52 13.66 9.97
N PHE A 73 4.50 14.48 10.34
CA PHE A 73 5.63 14.03 11.16
C PHE A 73 5.25 14.13 12.64
N SER A 74 5.30 13.00 13.35
CA SER A 74 5.13 13.01 14.80
C SER A 74 6.37 13.57 15.49
N PRO A 75 6.26 14.12 16.71
CA PRO A 75 7.43 14.55 17.49
C PRO A 75 8.48 13.43 17.65
N GLN A 76 8.02 12.19 17.82
CA GLN A 76 8.86 11.00 17.92
C GLN A 76 9.60 10.71 16.60
N ALA A 77 8.95 10.91 15.45
CA ALA A 77 9.59 10.77 14.16
C ALA A 77 10.69 11.82 13.96
N LEU A 78 10.46 13.07 14.36
CA LEU A 78 11.46 14.14 14.28
C LEU A 78 12.66 13.86 15.19
N GLU A 79 12.41 13.44 16.44
CA GLU A 79 13.47 13.05 17.37
C GLU A 79 14.29 11.89 16.80
N ALA A 80 13.63 10.86 16.25
CA ALA A 80 14.31 9.75 15.59
C ALA A 80 15.19 10.21 14.42
N LEU A 81 14.72 11.15 13.60
CA LEU A 81 15.53 11.72 12.52
C LEU A 81 16.74 12.51 13.06
N GLN A 82 16.58 13.29 14.12
CA GLN A 82 17.70 14.01 14.75
C GLN A 82 18.76 13.05 15.30
N GLN A 83 18.34 11.95 15.92
CA GLN A 83 19.23 10.91 16.44
C GLN A 83 20.03 10.17 15.36
N THR A 84 19.61 10.22 14.09
CA THR A 84 20.38 9.61 12.99
C THR A 84 21.67 10.35 12.68
N GLU A 85 21.79 11.61 13.11
CA GLU A 85 22.92 12.52 12.81
C GLU A 85 23.12 12.83 11.31
N ILE A 86 22.37 12.20 10.40
CA ILE A 86 22.43 12.42 8.94
C ILE A 86 22.09 13.87 8.58
N PHE A 87 21.18 14.48 9.33
CA PHE A 87 20.63 15.82 9.07
C PHE A 87 21.26 16.92 9.95
N GLN A 88 22.43 16.70 10.56
CA GLN A 88 23.12 17.71 11.39
C GLN A 88 23.43 19.01 10.62
N GLY A 89 23.69 18.91 9.31
CA GLY A 89 23.90 20.07 8.44
C GLY A 89 22.64 20.60 7.76
N ALA A 90 21.46 20.05 8.06
CA ALA A 90 20.22 20.51 7.46
C ALA A 90 19.85 21.91 8.00
N PRO A 91 19.32 22.79 7.14
CA PRO A 91 18.90 24.14 7.56
C PRO A 91 17.75 24.07 8.58
N GLU A 92 17.61 25.06 9.46
CA GLU A 92 16.52 25.11 10.45
C GLU A 92 15.14 25.01 9.80
N GLN A 93 14.99 25.62 8.62
CA GLN A 93 13.77 25.59 7.81
C GLN A 93 13.34 24.17 7.43
N PHE A 94 14.27 23.21 7.30
CA PHE A 94 13.93 21.80 7.09
C PHE A 94 13.13 21.25 8.27
N TRP A 95 13.59 21.50 9.50
CA TRP A 95 12.94 21.01 10.71
C TRP A 95 11.58 21.67 10.94
N SER A 96 11.47 22.98 10.75
CA SER A 96 10.18 23.69 10.82
C SER A 96 9.19 23.14 9.80
N LEU A 97 9.64 22.89 8.56
CA LEU A 97 8.82 22.36 7.49
C LEU A 97 8.30 20.95 7.79
N LEU A 98 9.10 20.07 8.39
CA LEU A 98 8.60 18.75 8.80
C LEU A 98 7.64 18.84 9.98
N ALA A 99 7.94 19.67 10.99
CA ALA A 99 7.16 19.78 12.21
C ALA A 99 5.76 20.39 12.01
N GLU A 100 5.65 21.38 11.13
CA GLU A 100 4.39 22.05 10.79
C GLU A 100 3.71 21.41 9.55
N GLY A 101 4.46 20.53 8.88
CA GLY A 101 4.15 19.95 7.59
C GLY A 101 2.88 19.11 7.58
N SER A 102 2.08 19.34 6.56
CA SER A 102 0.77 18.76 6.32
C SER A 102 0.60 18.61 4.82
N PHE A 103 0.02 17.51 4.32
CA PHE A 103 -0.30 17.45 2.90
C PHE A 103 -1.40 18.47 2.57
N THR A 104 -1.13 19.34 1.60
CA THR A 104 -2.01 20.44 1.15
C THR A 104 -2.16 20.48 -0.37
N GLY A 105 -1.67 19.47 -1.07
CA GLY A 105 -1.74 19.38 -2.53
C GLY A 105 -3.07 18.84 -3.04
N ASP A 106 -3.22 18.92 -4.35
CA ASP A 106 -4.32 18.31 -5.10
C ASP A 106 -3.88 16.97 -5.69
N VAL A 107 -4.81 16.00 -5.72
CA VAL A 107 -4.59 14.67 -6.31
C VAL A 107 -5.62 14.45 -7.40
N TRP A 108 -5.12 14.14 -8.60
CA TRP A 108 -5.93 13.72 -9.74
C TRP A 108 -5.64 12.25 -10.02
N ALA A 109 -6.66 11.42 -10.20
CA ALA A 109 -6.46 10.00 -10.44
C ALA A 109 -7.54 9.41 -11.34
N VAL A 110 -7.16 8.38 -12.08
CA VAL A 110 -8.12 7.52 -12.78
C VAL A 110 -8.95 6.76 -11.74
N PRO A 111 -10.28 6.59 -11.92
CA PRO A 111 -11.10 5.78 -11.02
C PRO A 111 -10.58 4.35 -10.89
N GLU A 112 -10.62 3.78 -9.68
CA GLU A 112 -10.24 2.38 -9.48
C GLU A 112 -11.12 1.43 -10.30
N GLY A 113 -10.52 0.34 -10.79
CA GLY A 113 -11.17 -0.61 -11.71
C GLY A 113 -11.04 -0.24 -13.19
N THR A 114 -10.54 0.96 -13.51
CA THR A 114 -10.31 1.38 -14.91
C THR A 114 -9.10 0.68 -15.51
N ALA A 115 -9.20 0.26 -16.77
CA ALA A 115 -8.06 -0.23 -17.53
C ALA A 115 -7.12 0.93 -17.90
N ILE A 116 -5.83 0.76 -17.62
CA ILE A 116 -4.76 1.73 -17.92
C ILE A 116 -3.66 1.08 -18.75
N PHE A 117 -2.91 1.90 -19.48
CA PHE A 117 -1.88 1.51 -20.42
C PHE A 117 -0.51 2.09 -20.04
N ALA A 118 0.52 1.72 -20.80
CA ALA A 118 1.85 2.24 -20.57
C ALA A 118 1.99 3.68 -21.10
N ASN A 119 2.76 4.50 -20.39
CA ASN A 119 3.09 5.89 -20.73
C ASN A 119 1.90 6.86 -20.69
N GLU A 120 0.90 6.57 -19.86
CA GLU A 120 -0.20 7.49 -19.53
C GLU A 120 -0.32 7.67 -18.00
N PRO A 121 -0.64 8.89 -17.51
CA PRO A 121 -0.76 9.14 -16.07
C PRO A 121 -1.93 8.37 -15.44
N LEU A 122 -1.63 7.60 -14.39
CA LEU A 122 -2.63 6.98 -13.51
C LEU A 122 -3.03 7.93 -12.38
N LEU A 123 -2.05 8.64 -11.84
CA LEU A 123 -2.22 9.56 -10.71
C LEU A 123 -1.27 10.75 -10.89
N ARG A 124 -1.75 11.96 -10.60
CA ARG A 124 -0.98 13.20 -10.58
C ARG A 124 -1.12 13.88 -9.23
N VAL A 125 -0.01 14.35 -8.68
CA VAL A 125 0.06 15.16 -7.46
C VAL A 125 0.54 16.56 -7.82
N ASP A 126 -0.29 17.56 -7.54
CA ASP A 126 0.07 18.98 -7.67
C ASP A 126 0.21 19.57 -6.26
N ALA A 127 1.44 19.86 -5.82
CA ALA A 127 1.72 20.29 -4.44
C ALA A 127 2.98 21.15 -4.34
N PRO A 128 3.29 21.76 -3.17
CA PRO A 128 4.64 22.24 -2.89
C PRO A 128 5.69 21.15 -3.14
N LEU A 129 6.82 21.51 -3.74
CA LEU A 129 7.84 20.57 -4.21
C LEU A 129 8.24 19.54 -3.16
N TRP A 130 8.41 19.95 -1.90
CA TRP A 130 8.76 19.03 -0.83
C TRP A 130 7.67 17.97 -0.57
N GLN A 131 6.39 18.35 -0.66
CA GLN A 131 5.26 17.44 -0.45
C GLN A 131 5.10 16.48 -1.63
N ALA A 132 5.14 17.00 -2.85
CA ALA A 132 5.02 16.19 -4.06
C ALA A 132 6.13 15.12 -4.13
N GLN A 133 7.34 15.48 -3.69
CA GLN A 133 8.49 14.60 -3.63
C GLN A 133 8.36 13.54 -2.53
N ILE A 134 8.06 13.95 -1.29
CA ILE A 134 8.18 13.04 -0.13
C ILE A 134 7.16 11.91 -0.12
N VAL A 135 5.98 12.14 -0.70
CA VAL A 135 4.91 11.13 -0.77
C VAL A 135 5.17 10.05 -1.81
N GLU A 136 6.07 10.29 -2.76
CA GLU A 136 6.33 9.43 -3.93
C GLU A 136 6.54 7.96 -3.55
N THR A 137 7.40 7.69 -2.56
CA THR A 137 7.73 6.32 -2.13
C THR A 137 6.49 5.53 -1.71
N TYR A 138 5.65 6.14 -0.86
CA TYR A 138 4.45 5.49 -0.34
C TYR A 138 3.45 5.28 -1.48
N LEU A 139 3.21 6.31 -2.30
CA LEU A 139 2.25 6.24 -3.40
C LEU A 139 2.64 5.14 -4.40
N LEU A 140 3.92 5.06 -4.78
CA LEU A 140 4.43 4.01 -5.64
C LEU A 140 4.26 2.63 -5.01
N ASN A 141 4.57 2.46 -3.73
CA ASN A 141 4.43 1.17 -3.05
C ASN A 141 2.97 0.68 -3.05
N THR A 142 2.04 1.54 -2.66
CA THR A 142 0.61 1.22 -2.56
C THR A 142 -0.01 0.95 -3.93
N ILE A 143 0.19 1.85 -4.90
CA ILE A 143 -0.42 1.76 -6.22
C ILE A 143 0.13 0.58 -7.01
N ASN A 144 1.46 0.37 -7.01
CA ASN A 144 2.05 -0.74 -7.76
C ASN A 144 1.53 -2.10 -7.28
N TYR A 145 1.48 -2.31 -5.96
CA TYR A 145 1.05 -3.57 -5.41
C TYR A 145 -0.42 -3.87 -5.72
N GLN A 146 -1.31 -2.91 -5.45
CA GLN A 146 -2.74 -3.13 -5.65
C GLN A 146 -3.09 -3.23 -7.14
N THR A 147 -2.48 -2.42 -8.01
CA THR A 147 -2.64 -2.51 -9.47
C THR A 147 -2.19 -3.89 -9.99
N LEU A 148 -1.08 -4.43 -9.49
CA LEU A 148 -0.61 -5.76 -9.87
C LEU A 148 -1.62 -6.86 -9.52
N ILE A 149 -2.16 -6.83 -8.29
CA ILE A 149 -3.15 -7.81 -7.83
C ILE A 149 -4.46 -7.67 -8.62
N ALA A 150 -4.97 -6.45 -8.76
CA ALA A 150 -6.20 -6.17 -9.51
C ALA A 150 -6.09 -6.64 -10.97
N THR A 151 -4.97 -6.35 -11.63
CA THR A 151 -4.73 -6.79 -13.02
C THR A 151 -4.72 -8.32 -13.13
N LYS A 152 -4.10 -9.02 -12.17
CA LYS A 152 -4.07 -10.48 -12.18
C LYS A 152 -5.46 -11.07 -11.92
N ALA A 153 -6.21 -10.50 -10.99
CA ALA A 153 -7.57 -10.89 -10.66
C ALA A 153 -8.52 -10.72 -11.85
N ALA A 154 -8.49 -9.57 -12.53
CA ALA A 154 -9.27 -9.31 -13.74
C ALA A 154 -8.97 -10.35 -14.83
N ARG A 155 -7.69 -10.65 -15.07
CA ARG A 155 -7.30 -11.70 -16.03
C ARG A 155 -7.78 -13.10 -15.64
N LEU A 156 -7.81 -13.44 -14.34
CA LEU A 156 -8.37 -14.71 -13.89
C LEU A 156 -9.88 -14.77 -14.15
N ARG A 157 -10.59 -13.67 -13.88
CA ARG A 157 -12.02 -13.54 -14.20
C ARG A 157 -12.28 -13.66 -15.70
N ASP A 158 -11.50 -12.98 -16.54
CA ASP A 158 -11.63 -13.05 -18.01
C ASP A 158 -11.51 -14.49 -18.53
N VAL A 159 -10.56 -15.26 -18.01
CA VAL A 159 -10.31 -16.65 -18.44
C VAL A 159 -11.35 -17.62 -17.86
N ALA A 160 -11.74 -17.44 -16.60
CA ALA A 160 -12.69 -18.35 -15.94
C ALA A 160 -14.15 -18.13 -16.36
N GLY A 161 -14.47 -16.94 -16.88
CA GLY A 161 -15.83 -16.54 -17.23
C GLY A 161 -16.64 -16.07 -16.01
N ALA A 162 -17.85 -15.57 -16.24
CA ALA A 162 -18.70 -14.98 -15.20
C ALA A 162 -19.24 -15.98 -14.17
N GLU A 163 -19.47 -17.23 -14.58
CA GLU A 163 -20.14 -18.25 -13.76
C GLU A 163 -19.21 -18.97 -12.79
N ALA A 164 -17.90 -18.97 -13.05
CA ALA A 164 -16.94 -19.66 -12.20
C ALA A 164 -16.74 -18.92 -10.88
N SER A 165 -16.76 -19.64 -9.76
CA SER A 165 -16.43 -19.05 -8.46
C SER A 165 -14.92 -18.94 -8.27
N LEU A 166 -14.42 -17.71 -8.10
CA LEU A 166 -13.01 -17.41 -7.88
C LEU A 166 -12.79 -16.83 -6.48
N LEU A 167 -11.91 -17.45 -5.68
CA LEU A 167 -11.69 -17.09 -4.28
C LEU A 167 -10.23 -16.74 -4.00
N GLU A 168 -10.01 -15.69 -3.21
CA GLU A 168 -8.68 -15.24 -2.78
C GLU A 168 -8.29 -15.93 -1.46
N PHE A 169 -7.46 -16.97 -1.54
CA PHE A 169 -6.95 -17.73 -0.38
C PHE A 169 -5.42 -17.58 -0.15
N GLY A 170 -4.86 -16.46 -0.59
CA GLY A 170 -3.43 -16.17 -0.61
C GLY A 170 -2.85 -15.54 0.66
N THR A 171 -3.68 -15.20 1.66
CA THR A 171 -3.25 -14.49 2.89
C THR A 171 -1.98 -15.06 3.54
N ARG A 172 -1.86 -16.39 3.63
CA ARG A 172 -0.71 -17.06 4.26
C ARG A 172 0.60 -17.01 3.45
N ARG A 173 0.56 -16.46 2.23
CA ARG A 173 1.71 -16.29 1.33
C ARG A 173 1.87 -14.85 0.85
N ALA A 174 1.05 -13.92 1.34
CA ALA A 174 1.21 -12.51 1.06
C ALA A 174 2.54 -12.00 1.64
N PHE A 175 3.08 -10.92 1.06
CA PHE A 175 4.40 -10.39 1.47
C PHE A 175 4.42 -9.76 2.86
N SER A 176 3.25 -9.45 3.42
CA SER A 176 3.09 -9.00 4.81
C SER A 176 1.62 -9.13 5.24
N PRO A 177 1.30 -9.02 6.54
CA PRO A 177 -0.08 -8.95 7.01
C PRO A 177 -0.87 -7.80 6.37
N GLN A 178 -0.30 -6.61 6.22
CA GLN A 178 -0.97 -5.47 5.56
C GLN A 178 -1.18 -5.75 4.07
N ALA A 179 -0.16 -6.28 3.38
CA ALA A 179 -0.27 -6.66 1.98
C ALA A 179 -1.36 -7.71 1.76
N SER A 180 -1.60 -8.62 2.72
CA SER A 180 -2.69 -9.60 2.63
C SER A 180 -4.07 -8.94 2.57
N LEU A 181 -4.28 -7.82 3.28
CA LEU A 181 -5.54 -7.08 3.28
C LEU A 181 -5.73 -6.34 1.95
N TRP A 182 -4.66 -5.67 1.48
CA TRP A 182 -4.67 -4.96 0.21
C TRP A 182 -4.86 -5.91 -0.98
N ALA A 183 -4.26 -7.10 -0.93
CA ALA A 183 -4.46 -8.12 -1.95
C ALA A 183 -5.91 -8.62 -2.00
N ALA A 184 -6.50 -8.96 -0.84
CA ALA A 184 -7.89 -9.39 -0.75
C ALA A 184 -8.84 -8.31 -1.31
N ARG A 185 -8.66 -7.05 -0.90
CA ARG A 185 -9.42 -5.90 -1.41
C ARG A 185 -9.31 -5.77 -2.93
N ALA A 186 -8.08 -5.67 -3.44
CA ALA A 186 -7.82 -5.47 -4.86
C ALA A 186 -8.35 -6.64 -5.71
N ALA A 187 -8.23 -7.86 -5.22
CA ALA A 187 -8.69 -9.05 -5.93
C ALA A 187 -10.22 -9.11 -6.02
N ILE A 188 -10.92 -8.83 -4.92
CA ILE A 188 -12.40 -8.78 -4.91
C ILE A 188 -12.89 -7.64 -5.80
N ALA A 189 -12.33 -6.44 -5.66
CA ALA A 189 -12.72 -5.28 -6.46
C ALA A 189 -12.52 -5.51 -7.97
N ALA A 190 -11.54 -6.33 -8.35
CA ALA A 190 -11.23 -6.66 -9.75
C ALA A 190 -11.91 -7.95 -10.26
N GLY A 191 -12.79 -8.58 -9.47
CA GLY A 191 -13.69 -9.62 -9.98
C GLY A 191 -13.59 -11.00 -9.30
N LEU A 192 -12.86 -11.17 -8.20
CA LEU A 192 -12.99 -12.37 -7.36
C LEU A 192 -14.23 -12.28 -6.45
N ASP A 193 -14.84 -13.42 -6.16
CA ASP A 193 -16.14 -13.52 -5.48
C ASP A 193 -16.04 -13.52 -3.94
N GLY A 194 -14.83 -13.68 -3.39
CA GLY A 194 -14.62 -13.68 -1.96
C GLY A 194 -13.18 -13.96 -1.55
N THR A 195 -12.91 -13.90 -0.25
CA THR A 195 -11.59 -14.13 0.35
C THR A 195 -11.69 -15.00 1.60
N SER A 196 -10.63 -15.75 1.91
CA SER A 196 -10.47 -16.38 3.23
C SER A 196 -9.97 -15.44 4.31
N ASN A 197 -9.52 -14.23 3.94
CA ASN A 197 -9.02 -13.26 4.89
C ASN A 197 -10.18 -12.70 5.70
N VAL A 198 -10.37 -13.22 6.91
CA VAL A 198 -11.47 -12.83 7.80
C VAL A 198 -11.47 -11.33 8.07
N LEU A 199 -10.30 -10.73 8.34
CA LEU A 199 -10.21 -9.31 8.63
C LEU A 199 -10.56 -8.45 7.41
N ALA A 200 -10.09 -8.81 6.22
CA ALA A 200 -10.44 -8.10 4.99
C ALA A 200 -11.94 -8.24 4.70
N ALA A 201 -12.50 -9.45 4.82
CA ALA A 201 -13.92 -9.68 4.57
C ALA A 201 -14.81 -8.83 5.48
N VAL A 202 -14.52 -8.80 6.79
CA VAL A 202 -15.23 -7.96 7.77
C VAL A 202 -15.12 -6.47 7.42
N LYS A 203 -13.91 -5.99 7.09
CA LYS A 203 -13.68 -4.58 6.72
C LYS A 203 -14.37 -4.18 5.41
N LEU A 204 -14.55 -5.12 4.50
CA LEU A 204 -15.22 -4.91 3.20
C LEU A 204 -16.72 -5.22 3.24
N GLY A 205 -17.27 -5.61 4.40
CA GLY A 205 -18.68 -5.94 4.55
C GLY A 205 -19.12 -7.20 3.81
N CYS A 206 -18.21 -8.14 3.53
CA CYS A 206 -18.51 -9.40 2.85
C CYS A 206 -18.32 -10.62 3.77
N GLN A 207 -18.91 -11.75 3.39
CA GLN A 207 -18.78 -13.00 4.14
C GLN A 207 -17.45 -13.68 3.78
N PRO A 208 -16.60 -14.03 4.77
CA PRO A 208 -15.38 -14.78 4.50
C PRO A 208 -15.72 -16.17 3.93
N LYS A 209 -14.84 -16.69 3.07
CA LYS A 209 -14.98 -17.99 2.41
C LYS A 209 -13.89 -18.93 2.89
N GLY A 210 -14.23 -20.19 3.15
CA GLY A 210 -13.27 -21.19 3.58
C GLY A 210 -13.91 -22.54 3.83
N THR A 211 -13.07 -23.55 3.95
CA THR A 211 -13.43 -24.92 4.34
C THR A 211 -12.65 -25.31 5.58
N MET A 212 -12.91 -26.51 6.10
CA MET A 212 -11.97 -27.12 7.03
C MET A 212 -10.61 -27.36 6.37
N ALA A 213 -9.56 -27.40 7.18
CA ALA A 213 -8.20 -27.76 6.76
C ALA A 213 -7.88 -29.20 7.19
N HIS A 214 -6.87 -29.81 6.55
CA HIS A 214 -6.44 -31.19 6.85
C HIS A 214 -6.15 -31.44 8.35
N ALA A 215 -5.68 -30.44 9.08
CA ALA A 215 -5.38 -30.55 10.50
C ALA A 215 -6.59 -30.98 11.35
N LEU A 216 -7.82 -30.62 10.95
CA LEU A 216 -9.04 -31.06 11.65
C LEU A 216 -9.22 -32.57 11.52
N VAL A 217 -9.17 -33.09 10.29
CA VAL A 217 -9.29 -34.53 10.00
C VAL A 217 -8.20 -35.32 10.71
N MET A 218 -6.96 -34.82 10.67
CA MET A 218 -5.82 -35.45 11.36
C MET A 218 -6.01 -35.47 12.88
N ALA A 219 -6.50 -34.38 13.47
CA ALA A 219 -6.71 -34.30 14.91
C ALA A 219 -7.80 -35.27 15.38
N ILE A 220 -8.94 -35.33 14.68
CA ILE A 220 -10.06 -36.22 15.03
C ILE A 220 -9.64 -37.69 14.88
N THR A 221 -8.94 -38.02 13.79
CA THR A 221 -8.41 -39.37 13.55
C THR A 221 -7.39 -39.78 14.60
N ALA A 222 -6.55 -38.86 15.08
CA ALA A 222 -5.51 -39.17 16.06
C ALA A 222 -6.06 -39.31 17.49
N VAL A 223 -7.16 -38.64 17.84
CA VAL A 223 -7.64 -38.55 19.23
C VAL A 223 -8.76 -39.54 19.53
N SER A 224 -9.76 -39.70 18.66
CA SER A 224 -10.98 -40.43 19.07
C SER A 224 -11.84 -41.01 17.95
N GLY A 225 -11.58 -40.69 16.69
CA GLY A 225 -12.50 -41.01 15.59
C GLY A 225 -11.82 -41.48 14.32
N SER A 226 -12.61 -41.48 13.25
CA SER A 226 -12.22 -41.75 11.88
C SER A 226 -12.23 -40.47 11.05
N GLU A 227 -11.74 -40.55 9.82
CA GLU A 227 -11.91 -39.48 8.84
C GLU A 227 -13.39 -39.14 8.61
N HIS A 228 -14.30 -40.12 8.67
CA HIS A 228 -15.74 -39.89 8.50
C HIS A 228 -16.34 -39.05 9.62
N ASP A 229 -15.84 -39.19 10.85
CA ASP A 229 -16.30 -38.39 12.00
C ASP A 229 -15.84 -36.93 11.93
N ALA A 230 -14.87 -36.63 11.05
CA ALA A 230 -14.36 -35.28 10.84
C ALA A 230 -15.11 -34.48 9.75
N PHE A 231 -15.84 -35.17 8.86
CA PHE A 231 -16.65 -34.57 7.79
C PHE A 231 -18.07 -34.28 8.25
#